data_AF-A0A3D1UY73-F1
#
_entry.id   AF-A0A3D1UY73-F1
#
_cell.length_a   1.000
_cell.length_b   1.000
_cell.length_c   1.000
_cell.angle_alpha   90.00
_cell.angle_beta   90.00
_cell.angle_gamma   90.00
#
_symmetry.space_group_name_H-M   'P 1'
#
loop_
_entity.id
_entity.type
_entity.pdbx_description
1 polymer ?
#
loop_
_entity_poly.entity_id
_entity_poly.type
_entity_poly.pdbx_seq_one_letter_code
_entity_poly.pdbx_strand_id
1 'polypeptide(L)'
;MVNVFLKDSSKKPSAAIFLSGSGTNAEKLLEHNRRLGARSAWHPALIVTDRPRTSRAREIAEKYGLPLLEHSIFEFYRAHGQEKVTLATPEARHVRDLWTDQLRAMIAPYKIDFGLLAGFVPLTNIVSDFPCLNVHPGDLTVMKDGRRYLVGLHSVPIELAILSGATSLRSSVILVQPYTPGASEMDSGPLLGISEPCPADLMGHSLEELRAVFAARKNEHRHGANKDLLSIIAAENQERLKEQGDWIVYPQAAEDFARGCFGRDEHGQLCWREDQLHAFQTVKTIEYGAVRRLIR
;
A
#
# COMPACT_ATOMS: atom_id res chain seq x y z
N MET A 1 9.50 11.05 -24.39
CA MET A 1 10.55 10.23 -23.73
C MET A 1 9.97 9.64 -22.44
N VAL A 2 10.24 8.38 -22.07
CA VAL A 2 9.71 7.79 -20.82
C VAL A 2 10.74 7.89 -19.70
N ASN A 3 10.35 8.45 -18.56
CA ASN A 3 11.12 8.50 -17.34
C ASN A 3 10.75 7.30 -16.44
N VAL A 4 11.65 6.33 -16.32
CA VAL A 4 11.45 5.10 -15.54
C VAL A 4 11.49 5.41 -14.03
N PHE A 5 10.56 4.86 -13.26
CA PHE A 5 10.47 5.16 -11.82
C PHE A 5 11.64 4.63 -11.01
N LEU A 6 12.08 3.42 -11.33
CA LEU A 6 13.29 2.83 -10.78
C LEU A 6 14.30 2.71 -11.91
N LYS A 7 15.41 3.44 -11.80
CA LYS A 7 16.42 3.47 -12.86
C LYS A 7 17.01 2.08 -13.06
N ASP A 8 17.22 1.73 -14.33
CA ASP A 8 17.90 0.50 -14.70
C ASP A 8 19.31 0.50 -14.08
N SER A 9 19.63 -0.57 -13.35
CA SER A 9 20.91 -0.78 -12.69
C SER A 9 21.44 -2.17 -13.05
N SER A 10 22.76 -2.30 -13.16
CA SER A 10 23.42 -3.59 -13.33
C SER A 10 23.34 -4.45 -12.06
N LYS A 11 22.98 -3.86 -10.93
CA LYS A 11 22.76 -4.55 -9.66
C LYS A 11 21.27 -4.74 -9.42
N LYS A 12 20.94 -5.88 -8.81
CA LYS A 12 19.59 -6.17 -8.33
C LYS A 12 19.21 -5.15 -7.23
N PRO A 13 18.11 -4.39 -7.38
CA PRO A 13 17.71 -3.37 -6.41
C PRO A 13 17.38 -3.98 -5.04
N SER A 14 17.80 -3.29 -3.98
CA SER A 14 17.54 -3.63 -2.59
C SER A 14 16.25 -2.99 -2.09
N ALA A 15 15.36 -3.77 -1.47
CA ALA A 15 14.10 -3.28 -0.94
C ALA A 15 14.04 -3.33 0.58
N ALA A 16 13.47 -2.29 1.18
CA ALA A 16 13.02 -2.32 2.58
C ALA A 16 11.52 -2.59 2.65
N ILE A 17 11.09 -3.48 3.55
CA ILE A 17 9.68 -3.80 3.77
C ILE A 17 9.25 -3.19 5.10
N PHE A 18 8.24 -2.32 5.05
CA PHE A 18 7.72 -1.58 6.19
C PHE A 18 6.39 -2.18 6.65
N LEU A 19 6.23 -2.44 7.95
CA LEU A 19 4.99 -2.99 8.49
C LEU A 19 4.70 -2.53 9.93
N SER A 20 3.42 -2.42 10.28
CA SER A 20 2.96 -2.00 11.61
C SER A 20 2.17 -3.06 12.37
N GLY A 21 1.85 -4.21 11.75
CA GLY A 21 0.89 -5.17 12.29
C GLY A 21 1.23 -6.62 11.95
N SER A 22 0.23 -7.38 11.51
CA SER A 22 0.35 -8.82 11.25
C SER A 22 1.40 -9.18 10.19
N GLY A 23 1.70 -8.25 9.27
CA GLY A 23 2.76 -8.41 8.28
C GLY A 23 2.46 -9.44 7.18
N THR A 24 1.20 -9.83 6.99
CA THR A 24 0.86 -10.87 5.99
C THR A 24 1.28 -10.49 4.57
N ASN A 25 1.11 -9.21 4.18
CA ASN A 25 1.61 -8.70 2.89
C ASN A 25 3.16 -8.78 2.80
N ALA A 26 3.88 -8.53 3.90
CA ALA A 26 5.33 -8.68 3.94
C ALA A 26 5.74 -10.14 3.77
N GLU A 27 5.05 -11.07 4.44
CA GLU A 27 5.31 -12.51 4.27
C GLU A 27 5.08 -12.94 2.82
N LYS A 28 3.99 -12.49 2.16
CA LYS A 28 3.73 -12.87 0.76
C LYS A 28 4.72 -12.29 -0.23
N LEU A 29 5.20 -11.06 0.00
CA LEU A 29 6.32 -10.49 -0.76
C LEU A 29 7.57 -11.37 -0.65
N LEU A 30 7.92 -11.80 0.56
CA LEU A 30 9.10 -12.62 0.84
C LEU A 30 8.95 -14.07 0.32
N GLU A 31 7.76 -14.68 0.47
CA GLU A 31 7.45 -16.00 -0.10
C GLU A 31 7.60 -15.98 -1.61
N HIS A 32 7.06 -14.95 -2.27
CA HIS A 32 7.18 -14.78 -3.71
C HIS A 32 8.63 -14.59 -4.15
N ASN A 33 9.37 -13.71 -3.48
CA ASN A 33 10.79 -13.47 -3.73
C ASN A 33 11.61 -14.78 -3.61
N ARG A 34 11.43 -15.52 -2.51
CA ARG A 34 12.09 -16.79 -2.26
C ARG A 34 11.73 -17.86 -3.30
N ARG A 35 10.47 -17.93 -3.71
CA ARG A 35 10.00 -18.85 -4.76
C ARG A 35 10.64 -18.56 -6.12
N LEU A 36 10.88 -17.29 -6.45
CA LEU A 36 11.59 -16.91 -7.67
C LEU A 36 13.11 -17.13 -7.55
N GLY A 37 13.67 -17.00 -6.35
CA GLY A 37 15.09 -17.18 -6.06
C GLY A 37 15.95 -16.21 -6.88
N ALA A 38 16.94 -16.74 -7.61
CA ALA A 38 17.81 -15.93 -8.47
C ALA A 38 17.03 -15.10 -9.52
N ARG A 39 15.85 -15.56 -9.94
CA ARG A 39 14.99 -14.88 -10.93
C ARG A 39 14.20 -13.69 -10.38
N SER A 40 14.13 -13.51 -9.06
CA SER A 40 13.49 -12.33 -8.50
C SER A 40 14.26 -11.08 -8.94
N ALA A 41 13.53 -10.03 -9.30
CA ALA A 41 14.10 -8.77 -9.75
C ALA A 41 14.64 -7.90 -8.61
N TRP A 42 14.45 -8.28 -7.35
CA TRP A 42 14.88 -7.47 -6.19
C TRP A 42 15.45 -8.34 -5.06
N HIS A 43 16.18 -7.70 -4.16
CA HIS A 43 16.76 -8.30 -2.97
C HIS A 43 16.08 -7.73 -1.71
N PRO A 44 15.49 -8.57 -0.83
CA PRO A 44 15.00 -8.09 0.46
C PRO A 44 16.18 -7.74 1.36
N ALA A 45 16.30 -6.47 1.74
CA ALA A 45 17.46 -5.97 2.47
C ALA A 45 17.17 -5.62 3.93
N LEU A 46 15.92 -5.26 4.26
CA LEU A 46 15.56 -4.77 5.59
C LEU A 46 14.07 -4.95 5.89
N ILE A 47 13.76 -5.32 7.13
CA ILE A 47 12.41 -5.22 7.71
C ILE A 47 12.38 -4.02 8.64
N VAL A 48 11.38 -3.15 8.49
CA VAL A 48 11.22 -1.92 9.28
C VAL A 48 9.86 -1.91 9.98
N THR A 49 9.83 -1.59 11.28
CA THR A 49 8.55 -1.41 11.99
C THR A 49 8.53 -0.20 12.92
N ASP A 50 7.37 0.48 12.94
CA ASP A 50 7.03 1.55 13.88
C ASP A 50 6.35 1.03 15.15
N ARG A 51 6.05 -0.27 15.23
CA ARG A 51 5.32 -0.90 16.33
C ARG A 51 6.03 -2.16 16.86
N PRO A 52 7.25 -2.03 17.40
CA PRO A 52 8.07 -3.19 17.80
C PRO A 52 7.41 -4.14 18.81
N ARG A 53 6.44 -3.64 19.60
CA ARG A 53 5.74 -4.43 20.62
C ARG A 53 4.54 -5.22 20.10
N THR A 54 3.91 -4.80 19.01
CA THR A 54 2.63 -5.36 18.53
C THR A 54 2.67 -5.85 17.08
N SER A 55 3.70 -5.46 16.33
CA SER A 55 3.96 -5.94 14.98
C SER A 55 4.61 -7.33 15.00
N ARG A 56 4.36 -8.14 13.96
CA ARG A 56 5.06 -9.42 13.71
C ARG A 56 6.41 -9.25 13.02
N ALA A 57 6.92 -8.02 12.90
CA ALA A 57 8.18 -7.72 12.20
C ALA A 57 9.38 -8.58 12.67
N ARG A 58 9.54 -8.79 13.99
CA ARG A 58 10.64 -9.60 14.53
C ARG A 58 10.56 -11.05 14.10
N GLU A 59 9.37 -11.66 14.23
CA GLU A 59 9.11 -13.04 13.80
C GLU A 59 9.40 -13.22 12.30
N ILE A 60 8.95 -12.27 11.47
CA ILE A 60 9.15 -12.32 10.02
C ILE A 60 10.63 -12.13 9.69
N ALA A 61 11.32 -11.17 10.31
CA ALA A 61 12.74 -10.94 10.08
C ALA A 61 13.57 -12.19 10.43
N GLU A 62 13.30 -12.83 11.56
CA GLU A 62 13.95 -14.09 11.97
C GLU A 62 13.67 -15.23 10.98
N LYS A 63 12.40 -15.43 10.61
CA LYS A 63 11.97 -16.48 9.67
C LYS A 63 12.67 -16.40 8.31
N TYR A 64 12.96 -15.18 7.84
CA TYR A 64 13.60 -14.95 6.54
C TYR A 64 15.08 -14.59 6.64
N GLY A 65 15.66 -14.57 7.84
CA GLY A 65 17.07 -14.22 8.06
C GLY A 65 17.42 -12.79 7.64
N LEU A 66 16.50 -11.84 7.83
CA LEU A 66 16.66 -10.45 7.42
C LEU A 66 17.03 -9.54 8.59
N PRO A 67 17.81 -8.47 8.36
CA PRO A 67 17.96 -7.41 9.33
C PRO A 67 16.61 -6.81 9.73
N LEU A 68 16.49 -6.46 11.01
CA LEU A 68 15.31 -5.81 11.59
C LEU A 68 15.70 -4.43 12.11
N LEU A 69 14.92 -3.41 11.73
CA LEU A 69 14.98 -2.07 12.28
C LEU A 69 13.65 -1.75 12.98
N GLU A 70 13.75 -1.49 14.27
CA GLU A 70 12.64 -1.11 15.12
C GLU A 70 12.75 0.37 15.50
N HIS A 71 11.77 1.18 15.13
CA HIS A 71 11.74 2.60 15.47
C HIS A 71 10.33 3.03 15.88
N SER A 72 10.02 2.84 17.17
CA SER A 72 8.69 3.06 17.73
C SER A 72 8.21 4.50 17.57
N ILE A 73 7.15 4.70 16.76
CA ILE A 73 6.56 6.04 16.58
C ILE A 73 5.88 6.54 17.86
N PHE A 74 5.28 5.63 18.64
CA PHE A 74 4.59 5.99 19.88
C PHE A 74 5.56 6.42 20.97
N GLU A 75 6.65 5.67 21.16
CA GLU A 75 7.67 6.03 22.15
C GLU A 75 8.38 7.32 21.73
N PHE A 76 8.61 7.52 20.44
CA PHE A 76 9.18 8.75 19.91
C PHE A 76 8.29 9.97 20.18
N TYR A 77 7.00 9.89 19.85
CA TYR A 77 6.06 10.99 20.12
C TYR A 77 5.98 11.32 21.62
N ARG A 78 5.90 10.29 22.48
CA ARG A 78 5.87 10.48 23.94
C ARG A 78 7.14 11.15 24.46
N ALA A 79 8.31 10.78 23.93
CA ALA A 79 9.59 11.40 24.28
C ALA A 79 9.66 12.89 23.87
N HIS A 80 8.87 13.31 22.89
CA HIS A 80 8.75 14.69 22.43
C HIS A 80 7.50 15.41 22.98
N GLY A 81 6.95 14.93 24.10
CA GLY A 81 5.83 15.57 24.80
C GLY A 81 4.46 15.41 24.12
N GLN A 82 4.33 14.50 23.14
CA GLN A 82 3.07 14.22 22.46
C GLN A 82 2.41 12.96 23.01
N GLU A 83 1.21 13.07 23.56
CA GLU A 83 0.45 11.91 24.06
C GLU A 83 -0.14 11.05 22.92
N LYS A 84 -0.38 11.66 21.76
CA LYS A 84 -1.03 11.01 20.60
C LYS A 84 -0.16 11.17 19.35
N VAL A 85 -0.09 10.09 18.57
CA VAL A 85 0.49 10.13 17.22
C VAL A 85 -0.53 10.80 16.30
N THR A 86 -0.23 12.02 15.86
CA THR A 86 -1.12 12.83 15.01
C THR A 86 -0.32 13.74 14.07
N LEU A 87 -0.99 14.28 13.06
CA LEU A 87 -0.48 15.32 12.16
C LEU A 87 -1.35 16.59 12.21
N ALA A 88 -2.30 16.65 13.16
CA ALA A 88 -3.28 17.74 13.24
C ALA A 88 -2.64 19.09 13.57
N THR A 89 -1.59 19.13 14.39
CA THR A 89 -0.93 20.37 14.80
C THR A 89 0.44 20.56 14.14
N PRO A 90 0.93 21.80 13.97
CA PRO A 90 2.29 22.06 13.49
C PRO A 90 3.36 21.33 14.29
N GLU A 91 3.24 21.30 15.62
CA GLU A 91 4.19 20.67 16.52
C GLU A 91 4.23 19.15 16.30
N ALA A 92 3.07 18.51 16.16
CA ALA A 92 2.99 17.07 15.91
C ALA A 92 3.51 16.67 14.51
N ARG A 93 3.40 17.58 13.52
CA ARG A 93 4.06 17.41 12.22
C ARG A 93 5.56 17.54 12.32
N HIS A 94 6.06 18.52 13.07
CA HIS A 94 7.51 18.64 13.32
C HIS A 94 8.08 17.37 13.99
N VAL A 95 7.37 16.80 14.97
CA VAL A 95 7.75 15.51 15.58
C VAL A 95 7.73 14.37 14.55
N ARG A 96 6.80 14.35 13.59
CA ARG A 96 6.81 13.36 12.48
C ARG A 96 8.06 13.48 11.62
N ASP A 97 8.47 14.71 11.33
CA ASP A 97 9.61 14.97 10.47
C ASP A 97 10.91 14.55 11.18
N LEU A 98 11.08 14.89 12.46
CA LEU A 98 12.21 14.42 13.27
C LEU A 98 12.27 12.88 13.35
N TRP A 99 11.13 12.22 13.53
CA TRP A 99 11.05 10.76 13.51
C TRP A 99 11.45 10.18 12.14
N THR A 100 11.01 10.82 11.04
CA THR A 100 11.36 10.42 9.68
C THR A 100 12.86 10.61 9.40
N ASP A 101 13.46 11.69 9.91
CA ASP A 101 14.89 11.97 9.77
C ASP A 101 15.75 10.93 10.51
N GLN A 102 15.33 10.53 11.72
CA GLN A 102 15.99 9.44 12.44
C GLN A 102 15.85 8.11 11.70
N LEU A 103 14.66 7.80 11.20
CA LEU A 103 14.44 6.60 10.40
C LEU A 103 15.34 6.58 9.15
N ARG A 104 15.46 7.72 8.44
CA ARG A 104 16.35 7.87 7.28
C ARG A 104 17.80 7.55 7.65
N ALA A 105 18.31 8.10 8.75
CA ALA A 105 19.67 7.84 9.20
C ALA A 105 19.90 6.36 9.55
N MET A 106 18.91 5.71 10.18
CA MET A 106 18.99 4.29 10.54
C MET A 106 18.91 3.35 9.32
N ILE A 107 18.18 3.74 8.26
CA ILE A 107 18.05 2.96 7.02
C ILE A 107 19.26 3.14 6.09
N ALA A 108 19.94 4.29 6.13
CA ALA A 108 21.02 4.64 5.20
C ALA A 108 22.10 3.54 5.00
N PRO A 109 22.57 2.81 6.04
CA PRO A 109 23.57 1.76 5.87
C PRO A 109 23.13 0.60 4.96
N TYR A 110 21.83 0.36 4.84
CA TYR A 110 21.26 -0.76 4.08
C TYR A 110 21.15 -0.49 2.57
N LYS A 111 21.42 0.75 2.11
CA LYS A 111 21.44 1.14 0.69
C LYS A 111 20.17 0.69 -0.06
N ILE A 112 19.03 1.11 0.47
CA ILE A 112 17.71 0.79 -0.06
C ILE A 112 17.46 1.57 -1.35
N ASP A 113 17.03 0.87 -2.39
CA ASP A 113 16.67 1.45 -3.69
C ASP A 113 15.18 1.75 -3.81
N PHE A 114 14.33 1.00 -3.09
CA PHE A 114 12.88 1.23 -3.02
C PHE A 114 12.24 0.63 -1.76
N GLY A 115 11.05 1.11 -1.40
CA GLY A 115 10.29 0.64 -0.24
C GLY A 115 9.03 -0.13 -0.61
N LEU A 116 8.65 -1.06 0.26
CA LEU A 116 7.40 -1.82 0.19
C LEU A 116 6.61 -1.59 1.48
N LEU A 117 5.61 -0.71 1.44
CA LEU A 117 4.70 -0.47 2.55
C LEU A 117 3.69 -1.61 2.63
N ALA A 118 3.91 -2.55 3.55
CA ALA A 118 3.15 -3.78 3.69
C ALA A 118 2.23 -3.69 4.92
N GLY A 119 1.27 -2.76 4.87
CA GLY A 119 0.44 -2.40 6.02
C GLY A 119 1.18 -1.49 7.00
N PHE A 120 1.98 -0.56 6.48
CA PHE A 120 2.65 0.47 7.26
C PHE A 120 1.69 1.63 7.53
N VAL A 121 1.40 1.89 8.80
CA VAL A 121 0.36 2.85 9.21
C VAL A 121 0.84 4.30 9.20
N PRO A 122 2.08 4.64 9.62
CA PRO A 122 2.49 6.04 9.63
C PRO A 122 2.66 6.60 8.22
N LEU A 123 2.05 7.77 7.98
CA LEU A 123 2.47 8.65 6.89
C LEU A 123 3.89 9.15 7.16
N THR A 124 4.81 8.91 6.25
CA THR A 124 6.20 9.32 6.42
C THR A 124 6.75 9.83 5.10
N ASN A 125 7.63 10.81 5.19
CA ASN A 125 8.33 11.37 4.03
C ASN A 125 9.60 10.59 3.66
N ILE A 126 9.81 9.39 4.22
CA ILE A 126 10.84 8.45 3.71
C ILE A 126 10.61 8.14 2.22
N VAL A 127 9.35 8.22 1.76
CA VAL A 127 8.95 8.05 0.35
C VAL A 127 9.51 9.13 -0.58
N SER A 128 10.06 10.22 -0.03
CA SER A 128 10.80 11.24 -0.80
C SER A 128 12.24 10.83 -1.09
N ASP A 129 12.81 9.90 -0.31
CA ASP A 129 14.22 9.52 -0.42
C ASP A 129 14.42 8.44 -1.48
N PHE A 130 13.45 7.52 -1.59
CA PHE A 130 13.39 6.46 -2.60
C PHE A 130 11.91 6.12 -2.88
N PRO A 131 11.60 5.60 -4.08
CA PRO A 131 10.22 5.24 -4.41
C PRO A 131 9.67 4.17 -3.48
N CYS A 132 8.44 4.34 -3.01
CA CYS A 132 7.78 3.36 -2.16
C CYS A 132 6.47 2.90 -2.79
N LEU A 133 6.22 1.59 -2.77
CA LEU A 133 4.96 1.03 -3.18
C LEU A 133 4.05 0.83 -1.96
N ASN A 134 2.74 0.97 -2.16
CA ASN A 134 1.74 0.59 -1.18
C ASN A 134 0.64 -0.22 -1.86
N VAL A 135 0.10 -1.21 -1.14
CA VAL A 135 -1.12 -1.90 -1.53
C VAL A 135 -2.31 -1.34 -0.76
N HIS A 136 -3.40 -1.08 -1.46
CA HIS A 136 -4.62 -0.47 -0.97
C HIS A 136 -5.82 -1.40 -1.20
N PRO A 137 -6.67 -1.67 -0.19
CA PRO A 137 -7.81 -2.57 -0.31
C PRO A 137 -9.02 -1.88 -0.97
N GLY A 138 -8.86 -1.41 -2.21
CA GLY A 138 -9.93 -0.77 -2.99
C GLY A 138 -9.53 -0.57 -4.45
N ASP A 139 -10.50 -0.58 -5.36
CA ASP A 139 -10.26 -0.33 -6.78
C ASP A 139 -10.09 1.17 -7.03
N LEU A 140 -8.83 1.61 -7.14
CA LEU A 140 -8.49 3.01 -7.36
C LEU A 140 -8.70 3.45 -8.82
N THR A 141 -9.19 2.57 -9.70
CA THR A 141 -9.68 2.96 -11.03
C THR A 141 -11.09 3.55 -10.99
N VAL A 142 -11.83 3.34 -9.89
CA VAL A 142 -13.19 3.82 -9.67
C VAL A 142 -13.14 5.30 -9.28
N MET A 143 -13.68 6.14 -10.17
CA MET A 143 -13.70 7.58 -10.01
C MET A 143 -15.13 8.07 -9.72
N LYS A 144 -15.24 9.08 -8.86
CA LYS A 144 -16.47 9.84 -8.61
C LYS A 144 -16.12 11.31 -8.53
N ASP A 145 -16.82 12.14 -9.31
CA ASP A 145 -16.58 13.59 -9.38
C ASP A 145 -15.12 13.96 -9.68
N GLY A 146 -14.48 13.18 -10.56
CA GLY A 146 -13.07 13.38 -10.96
C GLY A 146 -12.02 12.93 -9.94
N ARG A 147 -12.42 12.30 -8.83
CA ARG A 147 -11.52 11.83 -7.76
C ARG A 147 -11.67 10.33 -7.52
N ARG A 148 -10.62 9.69 -6.99
CA ARG A 148 -10.69 8.28 -6.59
C ARG A 148 -11.74 8.13 -5.50
N TYR A 149 -12.70 7.22 -5.72
CA TYR A 149 -13.85 7.07 -4.84
C TYR A 149 -13.59 6.10 -3.68
N LEU A 150 -12.97 4.95 -3.97
CA LEU A 150 -12.76 3.87 -3.01
C LEU A 150 -11.45 4.07 -2.23
N VAL A 151 -11.31 5.22 -1.58
CA VAL A 151 -10.12 5.61 -0.80
C VAL A 151 -10.43 5.62 0.70
N GLY A 152 -9.38 5.69 1.53
CA GLY A 152 -9.51 5.81 2.98
C GLY A 152 -8.88 4.64 3.74
N LEU A 153 -8.92 4.74 5.07
CA LEU A 153 -8.26 3.80 5.98
C LEU A 153 -9.16 2.60 6.31
N HIS A 154 -8.55 1.50 6.74
CA HIS A 154 -9.25 0.32 7.25
C HIS A 154 -10.26 -0.27 6.25
N SER A 155 -11.50 -0.52 6.68
CA SER A 155 -12.59 -1.10 5.88
C SER A 155 -13.37 -0.06 5.07
N VAL A 156 -13.02 1.23 5.15
CA VAL A 156 -13.75 2.31 4.47
C VAL A 156 -13.90 2.07 2.97
N PRO A 157 -12.84 1.70 2.20
CA PRO A 157 -12.99 1.43 0.78
C PRO A 157 -13.98 0.29 0.48
N ILE A 158 -14.03 -0.72 1.34
CA ILE A 158 -14.92 -1.88 1.20
C ILE A 158 -16.37 -1.49 1.49
N GLU A 159 -16.60 -0.71 2.54
CA GLU A 159 -17.93 -0.16 2.82
C GLU A 159 -18.45 0.68 1.65
N LEU A 160 -17.61 1.55 1.08
CA LEU A 160 -17.97 2.39 -0.07
C LEU A 160 -18.30 1.55 -1.31
N ALA A 161 -17.50 0.51 -1.57
CA ALA A 161 -17.75 -0.41 -2.68
C ALA A 161 -19.10 -1.13 -2.51
N ILE A 162 -19.36 -1.70 -1.33
CA ILE A 162 -20.62 -2.36 -1.00
C ILE A 162 -21.79 -1.39 -1.17
N LEU A 163 -21.73 -0.19 -0.57
CA LEU A 163 -22.81 0.80 -0.62
C LEU A 163 -23.10 1.30 -2.04
N SER A 164 -22.08 1.31 -2.91
CA SER A 164 -22.23 1.62 -4.33
C SER A 164 -22.89 0.50 -5.16
N GLY A 165 -23.08 -0.69 -4.56
CA GLY A 165 -23.63 -1.86 -5.24
C GLY A 165 -22.59 -2.64 -6.06
N ALA A 166 -21.30 -2.49 -5.75
CA ALA A 166 -20.25 -3.25 -6.43
C ALA A 166 -20.41 -4.75 -6.12
N THR A 167 -20.44 -5.57 -7.17
CA THR A 167 -20.50 -7.04 -7.06
C THR A 167 -19.12 -7.67 -6.89
N SER A 168 -18.05 -6.89 -7.05
CA SER A 168 -16.68 -7.32 -6.89
C SER A 168 -15.81 -6.22 -6.32
N LEU A 169 -14.75 -6.63 -5.63
CA LEU A 169 -13.72 -5.81 -5.01
C LEU A 169 -12.38 -6.07 -5.71
N ARG A 170 -11.45 -5.12 -5.62
CA ARG A 170 -10.08 -5.27 -6.11
C ARG A 170 -9.12 -4.56 -5.16
N SER A 171 -7.89 -5.05 -5.11
CA SER A 171 -6.78 -4.37 -4.45
C SER A 171 -5.99 -3.58 -5.48
N SER A 172 -5.40 -2.46 -5.07
CA SER A 172 -4.62 -1.58 -5.93
C SER A 172 -3.20 -1.42 -5.41
N VAL A 173 -2.21 -1.39 -6.29
CA VAL A 173 -0.82 -1.04 -5.96
C VAL A 173 -0.50 0.32 -6.54
N ILE A 174 -0.03 1.24 -5.69
CA ILE A 174 0.35 2.59 -6.08
C ILE A 174 1.82 2.85 -5.80
N LEU A 175 2.40 3.76 -6.58
CA LEU A 175 3.61 4.47 -6.18
C LEU A 175 3.22 5.60 -5.23
N VAL A 176 3.63 5.51 -3.97
CA VAL A 176 3.27 6.45 -2.91
C VAL A 176 3.92 7.82 -3.16
N GLN A 177 3.17 8.88 -2.87
CA GLN A 177 3.68 10.24 -2.95
C GLN A 177 3.91 10.82 -1.54
N PRO A 178 4.88 11.73 -1.37
CA PRO A 178 5.09 12.41 -0.10
C PRO A 178 3.82 13.10 0.38
N TYR A 179 3.56 13.05 1.68
CA TYR A 179 2.41 13.75 2.23
C TYR A 179 2.74 15.26 2.27
N THR A 180 1.77 16.10 1.88
CA THR A 180 1.88 17.55 2.00
C THR A 180 0.79 18.04 2.95
N PRO A 181 1.10 18.92 3.92
CA PRO A 181 0.07 19.50 4.80
C PRO A 181 -1.06 20.13 3.98
N GLY A 182 -2.31 19.70 4.23
CA GLY A 182 -3.48 20.20 3.52
C GLY A 182 -3.83 19.47 2.21
N ALA A 183 -3.00 18.54 1.75
CA ALA A 183 -3.36 17.65 0.64
C ALA A 183 -4.35 16.59 1.12
N SER A 184 -5.49 16.45 0.42
CA SER A 184 -6.57 15.54 0.82
C SER A 184 -6.37 14.09 0.35
N GLU A 185 -5.41 13.80 -0.53
CA GLU A 185 -5.37 12.53 -1.27
C GLU A 185 -4.04 11.78 -1.07
N MET A 186 -4.02 10.89 -0.07
CA MET A 186 -2.86 10.02 0.23
C MET A 186 -2.68 8.91 -0.81
N ASP A 187 -3.79 8.43 -1.38
CA ASP A 187 -3.83 7.40 -2.41
C ASP A 187 -3.99 8.03 -3.81
N SER A 188 -3.19 9.06 -4.15
CA SER A 188 -3.26 9.79 -5.43
C SER A 188 -2.16 9.42 -6.44
N GLY A 189 -1.11 8.73 -5.98
CA GLY A 189 0.03 8.38 -6.82
C GLY A 189 -0.32 7.41 -7.97
N PRO A 190 0.61 7.22 -8.93
CA PRO A 190 0.41 6.34 -10.09
C PRO A 190 -0.11 4.96 -9.68
N LEU A 191 -1.17 4.52 -10.36
CA LEU A 191 -1.79 3.23 -10.13
C LEU A 191 -1.09 2.16 -10.95
N LEU A 192 -0.10 1.50 -10.36
CA LEU A 192 0.76 0.55 -11.05
C LEU A 192 0.03 -0.75 -11.40
N GLY A 193 -0.81 -1.24 -10.48
CA GLY A 193 -1.57 -2.46 -10.72
C GLY A 193 -2.86 -2.56 -9.92
N ILE A 194 -3.75 -3.43 -10.39
CA ILE A 194 -4.94 -3.88 -9.68
C ILE A 194 -5.00 -5.41 -9.68
N SER A 195 -5.61 -6.02 -8.67
CA SER A 195 -5.90 -7.46 -8.68
C SER A 195 -7.02 -7.79 -9.65
N GLU A 196 -7.16 -9.06 -10.05
CA GLU A 196 -8.42 -9.60 -10.59
C GLU A 196 -9.61 -9.31 -9.64
N PRO A 197 -10.85 -9.27 -10.18
CA PRO A 197 -12.05 -9.09 -9.35
C PRO A 197 -12.20 -10.21 -8.32
N CYS A 198 -12.31 -9.84 -7.05
CA CYS A 198 -12.75 -10.71 -5.96
C CYS A 198 -14.25 -10.49 -5.74
N PRO A 199 -15.12 -11.52 -5.81
CA PRO A 199 -16.54 -11.35 -5.54
C PRO A 199 -16.80 -10.68 -4.18
N ALA A 200 -17.70 -9.71 -4.16
CA ALA A 200 -18.21 -9.14 -2.91
C ALA A 200 -19.31 -10.05 -2.39
N ASP A 201 -19.19 -10.51 -1.13
CA ASP A 201 -20.22 -11.33 -0.49
C ASP A 201 -20.88 -10.56 0.65
N LEU A 202 -22.19 -10.34 0.49
CA LEU A 202 -23.05 -9.60 1.42
C LEU A 202 -23.59 -10.48 2.55
N MET A 203 -23.14 -11.74 2.65
CA MET A 203 -23.53 -12.70 3.68
C MET A 203 -25.04 -12.93 3.77
N GLY A 204 -25.72 -12.92 2.62
CA GLY A 204 -27.17 -13.08 2.53
C GLY A 204 -27.99 -11.82 2.79
N HIS A 205 -27.37 -10.68 3.08
CA HIS A 205 -28.05 -9.40 3.25
C HIS A 205 -28.30 -8.68 1.93
N SER A 206 -29.36 -7.87 1.90
CA SER A 206 -29.65 -7.01 0.74
C SER A 206 -28.87 -5.71 0.78
N LEU A 207 -28.61 -5.12 -0.39
CA LEU A 207 -27.98 -3.80 -0.48
C LEU A 207 -28.81 -2.70 0.23
N GLU A 208 -30.14 -2.82 0.21
CA GLU A 208 -31.04 -1.87 0.88
C GLU A 208 -30.88 -1.91 2.40
N GLU A 209 -30.79 -3.11 2.98
CA GLU A 209 -30.52 -3.29 4.42
C GLU A 209 -29.20 -2.62 4.82
N LEU A 210 -28.12 -2.84 4.05
CA LEU A 210 -26.81 -2.27 4.35
C LEU A 210 -26.78 -0.75 4.20
N ARG A 211 -27.52 -0.19 3.24
CA ARG A 211 -27.72 1.25 3.10
C ARG A 211 -28.51 1.84 4.27
N ALA A 212 -29.52 1.13 4.77
CA ALA A 212 -30.28 1.53 5.95
C ALA A 212 -29.40 1.55 7.21
N VAL A 213 -28.54 0.54 7.40
CA VAL A 213 -27.54 0.50 8.48
C VAL A 213 -26.61 1.71 8.39
N PHE A 214 -26.09 2.00 7.20
CA PHE A 214 -25.23 3.17 6.99
C PHE A 214 -25.96 4.49 7.26
N ALA A 215 -27.20 4.64 6.80
CA ALA A 215 -28.01 5.84 7.00
C ALA A 215 -28.34 6.10 8.49
N ALA A 216 -28.42 5.03 9.30
CA ALA A 216 -28.65 5.13 10.74
C ALA A 216 -27.42 5.58 11.55
N ARG A 217 -26.21 5.57 10.97
CA ARG A 217 -24.99 6.04 11.64
C ARG A 217 -25.09 7.54 11.97
N LYS A 218 -24.86 7.92 13.24
CA LYS A 218 -24.84 9.32 13.69
C LYS A 218 -23.38 9.85 13.76
N ASN A 219 -23.16 11.08 13.31
CA ASN A 219 -21.92 11.88 13.48
C ASN A 219 -20.63 11.36 12.79
N GLU A 220 -19.49 11.98 13.13
CA GLU A 220 -18.18 12.03 12.44
C GLU A 220 -17.50 10.68 12.12
N HIS A 221 -18.05 9.56 12.58
CA HIS A 221 -17.55 8.19 12.33
C HIS A 221 -18.39 7.42 11.30
N ARG A 222 -19.03 8.14 10.35
CA ARG A 222 -19.89 7.53 9.31
C ARG A 222 -19.23 6.39 8.56
N HIS A 223 -17.91 6.38 8.43
CA HIS A 223 -17.15 5.34 7.74
C HIS A 223 -16.11 4.71 8.67
N GLY A 224 -15.83 3.42 8.48
CA GLY A 224 -14.71 2.73 9.12
C GLY A 224 -15.12 1.86 10.30
N ALA A 225 -14.27 1.76 11.33
CA ALA A 225 -14.30 0.81 12.46
C ALA A 225 -15.51 0.94 13.40
N ASN A 226 -16.71 0.90 12.84
CA ASN A 226 -17.97 0.71 13.53
C ASN A 226 -18.08 -0.74 14.01
N LYS A 227 -19.12 -1.02 14.80
CA LYS A 227 -19.44 -2.38 15.28
C LYS A 227 -20.83 -2.81 14.80
N ASP A 228 -21.22 -2.35 13.62
CA ASP A 228 -22.50 -2.64 12.98
C ASP A 228 -22.36 -3.66 11.86
N LEU A 229 -23.50 -4.11 11.33
CA LEU A 229 -23.56 -5.14 10.29
C LEU A 229 -22.69 -4.82 9.07
N LEU A 230 -22.74 -3.58 8.58
CA LEU A 230 -21.94 -3.16 7.42
C LEU A 230 -20.44 -3.28 7.70
N SER A 231 -19.99 -2.84 8.88
CA SER A 231 -18.58 -2.92 9.25
C SER A 231 -18.07 -4.36 9.40
N ILE A 232 -18.92 -5.28 9.87
CA ILE A 232 -18.60 -6.71 10.00
C ILE A 232 -18.48 -7.34 8.61
N ILE A 233 -19.44 -7.10 7.73
CA ILE A 233 -19.40 -7.61 6.34
C ILE A 233 -18.20 -7.03 5.60
N ALA A 234 -17.92 -5.74 5.78
CA ALA A 234 -16.77 -5.09 5.15
C ALA A 234 -15.43 -5.67 5.65
N ALA A 235 -15.32 -6.00 6.95
CA ALA A 235 -14.13 -6.64 7.50
C ALA A 235 -13.91 -8.05 6.91
N GLU A 236 -14.94 -8.88 6.80
CA GLU A 236 -14.79 -10.20 6.18
C GLU A 236 -14.39 -10.09 4.71
N ASN A 237 -15.06 -9.20 3.97
CA ASN A 237 -14.69 -8.93 2.58
C ASN A 237 -13.25 -8.42 2.45
N GLN A 238 -12.78 -7.62 3.39
CA GLN A 238 -11.40 -7.14 3.42
C GLN A 238 -10.40 -8.28 3.65
N GLU A 239 -10.69 -9.22 4.55
CA GLU A 239 -9.83 -10.38 4.75
C GLU A 239 -9.78 -11.27 3.49
N ARG A 240 -10.93 -11.55 2.87
CA ARG A 240 -10.96 -12.27 1.58
C ARG A 240 -10.19 -11.53 0.47
N LEU A 241 -10.37 -10.22 0.38
CA LEU A 241 -9.69 -9.38 -0.59
C LEU A 241 -8.17 -9.34 -0.34
N LYS A 242 -7.74 -9.46 0.91
CA LYS A 242 -6.31 -9.56 1.23
C LYS A 242 -5.69 -10.80 0.57
N GLU A 243 -6.37 -11.94 0.68
CA GLU A 243 -5.86 -13.20 0.13
C GLU A 243 -5.95 -13.27 -1.40
N GLN A 244 -7.07 -12.83 -1.96
CA GLN A 244 -7.34 -12.93 -3.40
C GLN A 244 -6.85 -11.71 -4.19
N GLY A 245 -6.65 -10.59 -3.51
CA GLY A 245 -6.22 -9.31 -4.06
C GLY A 245 -4.78 -9.00 -3.67
N ASP A 246 -4.55 -8.51 -2.45
CA ASP A 246 -3.25 -7.98 -2.00
C ASP A 246 -2.10 -8.97 -2.25
N TRP A 247 -2.29 -10.23 -1.83
CA TRP A 247 -1.29 -11.29 -1.93
C TRP A 247 -0.95 -11.69 -3.37
N ILE A 248 -1.82 -11.33 -4.32
CA ILE A 248 -1.64 -11.60 -5.74
C ILE A 248 -1.01 -10.40 -6.44
N VAL A 249 -1.60 -9.22 -6.30
CA VAL A 249 -1.17 -8.00 -7.02
C VAL A 249 0.16 -7.48 -6.50
N TYR A 250 0.35 -7.47 -5.17
CA TYR A 250 1.45 -6.73 -4.59
C TYR A 250 2.83 -7.34 -4.90
N PRO A 251 3.05 -8.66 -4.77
CA PRO A 251 4.32 -9.25 -5.13
C PRO A 251 4.66 -9.12 -6.63
N GLN A 252 3.66 -9.24 -7.50
CA GLN A 252 3.86 -9.13 -8.95
C GLN A 252 4.19 -7.71 -9.39
N ALA A 253 3.47 -6.71 -8.85
CA ALA A 253 3.75 -5.31 -9.12
C ALA A 253 5.13 -4.89 -8.58
N ALA A 254 5.54 -5.40 -7.42
CA ALA A 254 6.88 -5.17 -6.87
C ALA A 254 7.99 -5.74 -7.78
N GLU A 255 7.78 -6.93 -8.35
CA GLU A 255 8.72 -7.53 -9.30
C GLU A 255 8.85 -6.70 -10.59
N ASP A 256 7.74 -6.28 -11.19
CA ASP A 256 7.77 -5.45 -12.40
C ASP A 256 8.35 -4.06 -12.12
N PHE A 257 8.06 -3.48 -10.96
CA PHE A 257 8.68 -2.23 -10.52
C PHE A 257 10.20 -2.37 -10.41
N ALA A 258 10.67 -3.45 -9.76
CA ALA A 258 12.09 -3.74 -9.62
C ALA A 258 12.80 -4.01 -10.97
N ARG A 259 12.09 -4.52 -11.99
CA ARG A 259 12.61 -4.68 -13.36
C ARG A 259 12.68 -3.37 -14.15
N GLY A 260 12.20 -2.25 -13.60
CA GLY A 260 12.09 -1.01 -14.35
C GLY A 260 11.01 -1.09 -15.43
N CYS A 261 9.94 -1.87 -15.21
CA CYS A 261 8.83 -2.00 -16.16
C CYS A 261 7.86 -0.81 -16.13
N PHE A 262 7.95 0.08 -15.15
CA PHE A 262 7.06 1.24 -15.00
C PHE A 262 7.80 2.57 -15.16
N GLY A 263 7.14 3.52 -15.81
CA GLY A 263 7.62 4.90 -15.93
C GLY A 263 6.48 5.89 -16.20
N ARG A 264 6.84 7.13 -16.49
CA ARG A 264 5.91 8.16 -16.99
C ARG A 264 6.40 8.75 -18.30
N ASP A 265 5.47 9.07 -19.18
CA ASP A 265 5.77 9.90 -20.35
C ASP A 265 5.86 11.40 -19.98
N GLU A 266 6.08 12.22 -21.00
CA GLU A 266 6.17 13.68 -20.89
C GLU A 266 4.87 14.38 -20.47
N HIS A 267 3.72 13.69 -20.59
CA HIS A 267 2.42 14.17 -20.12
C HIS A 267 2.10 13.66 -18.71
N GLY A 268 3.02 12.91 -18.09
CA GLY A 268 2.84 12.32 -16.77
C GLY A 268 1.95 11.08 -16.76
N GLN A 269 1.58 10.52 -17.92
CA GLN A 269 0.79 9.31 -18.01
C GLN A 269 1.63 8.08 -17.68
N LEU A 270 1.00 7.10 -17.03
CA LEU A 270 1.68 5.85 -16.68
C LEU A 270 2.04 5.07 -17.94
N CYS A 271 3.29 4.64 -18.02
CA CYS A 271 3.81 3.79 -19.07
C CYS A 271 4.27 2.46 -18.47
N TRP A 272 4.01 1.37 -19.19
CA TRP A 272 4.46 0.03 -18.82
C TRP A 272 5.10 -0.72 -19.99
N ARG A 273 6.07 -1.59 -19.71
CA ARG A 273 6.68 -2.54 -20.65
C ARG A 273 6.75 -3.92 -20.01
N GLU A 274 6.67 -4.97 -20.82
CA GLU A 274 6.70 -6.35 -20.33
C GLU A 274 8.06 -6.73 -19.73
N ASP A 275 9.13 -6.31 -20.39
CA ASP A 275 10.51 -6.38 -19.91
C ASP A 275 11.35 -5.28 -20.55
N GLN A 276 12.66 -5.28 -20.27
CA GLN A 276 13.60 -4.27 -20.77
C GLN A 276 13.81 -4.28 -22.29
N LEU A 277 13.44 -5.36 -22.99
CA LEU A 277 13.53 -5.49 -24.45
C LEU A 277 12.28 -4.95 -25.16
N HIS A 278 11.17 -4.82 -24.43
CA HIS A 278 9.91 -4.32 -24.98
C HIS A 278 9.80 -2.79 -24.87
N ALA A 279 9.14 -2.19 -25.87
CA ALA A 279 8.82 -0.78 -25.85
C ALA A 279 7.76 -0.45 -24.79
N PHE A 280 7.87 0.73 -24.19
CA PHE A 280 6.85 1.26 -23.30
C PHE A 280 5.54 1.52 -24.03
N GLN A 281 4.43 1.21 -23.35
CA GLN A 281 3.07 1.51 -23.77
C GLN A 281 2.38 2.34 -22.69
N THR A 282 1.64 3.37 -23.08
CA THR A 282 0.78 4.12 -22.17
C THR A 282 -0.36 3.22 -21.70
N VAL A 283 -0.59 3.20 -20.38
CA VAL A 283 -1.63 2.40 -19.72
C VAL A 283 -2.29 3.21 -18.62
N LYS A 284 -3.53 2.88 -18.28
CA LYS A 284 -4.17 3.34 -17.04
C LYS A 284 -3.60 2.59 -15.83
N THR A 285 -3.46 1.26 -15.96
CA THR A 285 -2.87 0.35 -14.96
C THR A 285 -2.69 -1.05 -15.55
N ILE A 286 -2.17 -2.00 -14.76
CA ILE A 286 -2.04 -3.42 -15.11
C ILE A 286 -2.93 -4.26 -14.18
N GLU A 287 -3.79 -5.11 -14.74
CA GLU A 287 -4.46 -6.14 -13.97
C GLU A 287 -3.52 -7.33 -13.77
N TYR A 288 -3.26 -7.67 -12.51
CA TYR A 288 -2.45 -8.81 -12.10
C TYR A 288 -3.35 -9.94 -11.59
N GLY A 289 -3.10 -11.14 -12.08
CA GLY A 289 -3.90 -12.34 -11.85
C GLY A 289 -3.24 -13.56 -12.46
N ALA A 290 -4.04 -14.54 -12.88
CA ALA A 290 -3.53 -15.69 -13.64
C ALA A 290 -2.86 -15.27 -14.96
N VAL A 291 -3.40 -14.23 -15.60
CA VAL A 291 -2.87 -13.61 -16.81
C VAL A 291 -2.83 -12.10 -16.61
N ARG A 292 -1.69 -11.47 -16.94
CA ARG A 292 -1.58 -10.01 -16.89
C ARG A 292 -2.38 -9.39 -18.02
N ARG A 293 -3.12 -8.32 -17.73
CA ARG A 293 -3.87 -7.56 -18.74
C ARG A 293 -3.58 -6.08 -18.62
N LEU A 294 -3.34 -5.44 -19.76
CA LEU A 294 -3.17 -3.98 -19.82
C LEU A 294 -4.55 -3.34 -19.74
N ILE A 295 -4.73 -2.44 -18.78
CA ILE A 295 -5.91 -1.58 -18.72
C ILE A 295 -5.52 -0.25 -19.33
N ARG A 296 -6.21 0.14 -20.41
CA ARG A 296 -5.96 1.40 -21.14
C ARG A 296 -7.05 2.41 -20.85
#